data_AF-A0A2Z4XWX2-F1
#
_entry.id   AF-A0A2Z4XWX2-F1
#
_cell.length_a   1.000
_cell.length_b   1.000
_cell.length_c   1.000
_cell.angle_alpha   90.00
_cell.angle_beta   90.00
_cell.angle_gamma   90.00
#
_symmetry.space_group_name_H-M   'P 1'
#
loop_
_entity.id
_entity.type
_entity.pdbx_description
1 polymer ?
#
loop_
_entity_poly.entity_id
_entity_poly.type
_entity_poly.pdbx_seq_one_letter_code
_entity_poly.pdbx_strand_id
1 'polypeptide(L)' 'MKTINFENLYNDFKNFFDLCRYNDEALEQEIIKNIKDENITDGVYLFRFKLVIFKFEVCFGEVTYIGYEK' A
#
# COMPACT_ATOMS: atom_id res chain seq x y z
N MET A 1 -13.93 3.43 1.07
CA MET A 1 -12.69 3.23 0.31
C MET A 1 -12.50 1.74 0.21
N LYS A 2 -12.38 1.19 -0.99
CA LYS A 2 -12.24 -0.25 -1.21
C LYS A 2 -10.80 -0.54 -1.61
N THR A 3 -10.18 -1.54 -1.01
CA THR A 3 -8.80 -1.97 -1.29
C THR A 3 -8.81 -3.23 -2.14
N ILE A 4 -7.93 -3.28 -3.14
CA ILE A 4 -7.84 -4.36 -4.13
C ILE A 4 -6.40 -4.87 -4.15
N ASN A 5 -6.24 -6.19 -4.23
CA ASN A 5 -4.94 -6.89 -4.25
C ASN A 5 -4.06 -6.68 -3.01
N PHE A 6 -4.68 -6.37 -1.87
CA PHE A 6 -3.94 -6.07 -0.64
C PHE A 6 -3.26 -7.30 -0.01
N GLU A 7 -3.80 -8.49 -0.26
CA GLU A 7 -3.14 -9.76 0.06
C GLU A 7 -1.77 -9.91 -0.64
N ASN A 8 -1.65 -9.46 -1.89
CA ASN A 8 -0.39 -9.47 -2.63
C ASN A 8 0.59 -8.46 -2.07
N LEU A 9 0.11 -7.27 -1.66
CA LEU A 9 0.94 -6.29 -0.96
C LEU A 9 1.56 -6.92 0.30
N TYR A 10 0.76 -7.58 1.13
CA TYR A 10 1.26 -8.14 2.37
C TYR A 10 2.28 -9.27 2.14
N ASN A 11 2.05 -10.12 1.15
CA ASN A 11 3.00 -11.14 0.74
C ASN A 11 4.34 -10.53 0.28
N ASP A 12 4.29 -9.53 -0.60
CA ASP A 12 5.48 -8.81 -1.06
C ASP A 12 6.19 -8.11 0.10
N PHE A 13 5.44 -7.43 0.96
CA PHE A 13 5.98 -6.76 2.13
C PHE A 13 6.71 -7.73 3.06
N LYS A 14 6.11 -8.89 3.36
CA LYS A 14 6.75 -9.93 4.17
C LYS A 14 8.00 -10.52 3.52
N ASN A 15 8.01 -10.71 2.21
CA ASN A 15 9.19 -11.22 1.50
C ASN A 15 10.42 -10.32 1.71
N PHE A 16 10.24 -9.01 1.87
CA PHE A 16 11.33 -8.07 2.16
C PHE A 16 11.55 -7.81 3.65
N PHE A 17 10.49 -7.89 4.46
CA PHE A 17 10.48 -7.42 5.84
C PHE A 17 9.88 -8.45 6.79
N ASP A 18 10.29 -9.72 6.67
CA ASP A 18 9.75 -10.84 7.49
C ASP A 18 9.89 -10.62 9.02
N LEU A 19 10.85 -9.79 9.46
CA LEU A 19 11.02 -9.42 10.87
C LEU A 19 10.13 -8.24 11.32
N CYS A 20 9.38 -7.60 10.43
CA CYS A 20 8.46 -6.53 10.79
C CYS A 20 7.18 -7.12 11.38
N ARG A 21 6.79 -6.67 12.58
CA ARG A 21 5.54 -7.03 13.25
C ARG A 21 4.29 -6.38 12.63
N TYR A 22 4.37 -5.92 11.38
CA TYR A 22 3.21 -5.40 10.69
C TYR A 22 2.31 -6.58 10.32
N ASN A 23 1.06 -6.54 10.75
CA ASN A 23 0.02 -7.39 10.19
C ASN A 23 -0.57 -6.73 8.93
N ASP A 24 -1.28 -7.53 8.15
CA ASP A 24 -2.01 -7.12 6.96
C ASP A 24 -2.94 -5.91 7.21
N GLU A 25 -3.71 -5.98 8.30
CA GLU A 25 -4.67 -4.92 8.66
C GLU A 25 -3.98 -3.59 8.97
N ALA A 26 -2.88 -3.59 9.74
CA ALA A 26 -2.17 -2.35 10.06
C ALA A 26 -1.55 -1.71 8.81
N LEU A 27 -1.01 -2.54 7.90
CA LEU A 27 -0.48 -2.04 6.63
C LEU A 27 -1.60 -1.42 5.79
N GLU A 28 -2.76 -2.06 5.74
CA GLU A 28 -3.91 -1.56 5.00
C GLU A 28 -4.42 -0.22 5.54
N GLN A 29 -4.60 -0.13 6.86
CA GLN A 29 -5.07 1.09 7.49
C GLN A 29 -4.08 2.24 7.30
N GLU A 30 -2.77 1.97 7.33
CA GLU A 30 -1.75 3.00 7.07
C GLU A 30 -1.83 3.54 5.64
N ILE A 31 -1.93 2.66 4.64
CA ILE A 31 -2.04 3.08 3.24
C ILE A 31 -3.32 3.90 3.01
N ILE A 32 -4.47 3.42 3.49
CA ILE A 32 -5.73 4.14 3.36
C ILE A 32 -5.68 5.50 4.06
N LYS A 33 -5.09 5.54 5.26
CA LYS A 33 -4.94 6.78 6.02
C LYS A 33 -4.09 7.79 5.26
N ASN A 34 -2.91 7.40 4.79
CA ASN A 34 -2.01 8.30 4.09
C ASN A 34 -2.63 8.86 2.79
N ILE A 35 -3.30 8.01 2.00
CA ILE A 35 -4.00 8.42 0.78
C ILE A 35 -5.09 9.46 1.09
N LYS A 36 -5.84 9.26 2.18
CA LYS A 36 -6.86 10.22 2.65
C LYS A 36 -6.24 11.53 3.13
N ASP A 37 -5.18 11.44 3.94
CA ASP A 37 -4.48 12.61 4.49
C ASP A 37 -3.88 13.47 3.36
N GLU A 38 -3.41 12.84 2.27
CA GLU A 38 -2.91 13.50 1.06
C GLU A 38 -4.02 13.92 0.08
N ASN A 39 -5.30 13.64 0.37
CA ASN A 39 -6.47 13.90 -0.50
C ASN A 39 -6.31 13.35 -1.94
N ILE A 40 -5.63 12.21 -2.09
CA ILE A 40 -5.45 11.57 -3.39
C ILE A 40 -6.78 10.90 -3.76
N THR A 41 -7.39 11.39 -4.84
CA THR A 41 -8.69 10.91 -5.34
C THR A 41 -8.59 10.20 -6.69
N ASP A 42 -7.53 10.51 -7.46
CA ASP A 42 -7.17 9.87 -8.71
C ASP A 42 -5.64 9.94 -8.90
N GLY A 43 -5.02 8.88 -9.44
CA GLY A 43 -3.58 8.83 -9.74
C GLY A 43 -2.80 7.75 -8.99
N VAL A 44 -1.50 7.96 -8.79
CA VAL A 44 -0.58 6.97 -8.19
C VAL A 44 -0.13 7.42 -6.81
N TYR A 45 -0.29 6.55 -5.82
CA TYR A 45 0.28 6.70 -4.48
C TYR A 45 1.51 5.79 -4.31
N LEU A 46 2.55 6.33 -3.67
CA LEU A 46 3.83 5.65 -3.47
C LEU A 46 4.12 5.51 -1.97
N PHE A 47 3.99 4.30 -1.45
CA PHE A 47 4.39 3.99 -0.09
C PHE A 47 5.85 3.58 -0.05
N ARG A 48 6.69 4.43 0.54
CA ARG A 48 8.12 4.17 0.69
C ARG A 48 8.39 3.53 2.04
N PHE A 49 8.93 2.31 2.04
CA PHE A 49 9.37 1.64 3.25
C PHE A 49 10.81 1.14 3.07
N LYS A 50 11.74 1.76 3.81
CA LYS A 50 13.19 1.57 3.63
C LYS A 50 13.60 1.78 2.17
N LEU A 51 14.14 0.75 1.51
CA LEU A 51 14.62 0.77 0.12
C LEU A 51 13.58 0.22 -0.88
N VAL A 52 12.32 0.01 -0.46
CA VAL A 52 11.27 -0.53 -1.34
C VAL A 52 10.16 0.50 -1.46
N ILE A 53 9.69 0.72 -2.69
CA ILE A 53 8.57 1.59 -3.01
C ILE A 53 7.41 0.71 -3.46
N PHE A 54 6.37 0.61 -2.64
CA PHE A 54 5.12 -0.05 -3.00
C PHE A 54 4.20 0.95 -3.70
N LYS A 55 3.62 0.54 -4.84
CA LYS A 55 2.84 1.39 -5.72
C LYS A 55 1.36 1.03 -5.65
N PHE A 56 0.54 2.07 -5.64
CA PHE A 56 -0.91 1.96 -5.60
C PHE A 56 -1.53 2.85 -6.66
N GLU A 57 -2.47 2.32 -7.42
CA GLU A 57 -3.38 3.12 -8.24
C GLU A 57 -4.59 3.48 -7.40
N VAL A 58 -4.94 4.76 -7.39
CA VAL A 58 -6.12 5.30 -6.73
C VAL A 58 -7.06 5.81 -7.80
N CYS A 59 -8.27 5.26 -7.88
CA CYS A 59 -9.30 5.72 -8.81
C CYS A 59 -10.65 5.76 -8.10
N PHE A 60 -11.25 6.94 -8.02
CA PHE A 60 -12.61 7.13 -7.47
C PHE A 60 -12.84 6.49 -6.07
N GLY A 61 -11.82 6.49 -5.22
CA GLY A 61 -11.88 5.92 -3.87
C GLY A 61 -11.69 4.40 -3.79
N GLU A 62 -11.30 3.76 -4.89
CA GLU A 62 -10.68 2.43 -4.88
C GLU A 62 -9.16 2.59 -4.83
N VAL A 63 -8.49 1.74 -4.05
CA VAL A 63 -7.03 1.69 -3.91
C VAL A 63 -6.57 0.29 -4.34
N THR A 64 -5.85 0.23 -5.45
CA THR A 64 -5.36 -1.02 -6.04
C THR A 64 -3.86 -1.10 -5.87
N TYR A 65 -3.38 -2.14 -5.19
CA TYR A 65 -1.96 -2.44 -5.19
C TYR A 65 -1.52 -2.95 -6.56
N ILE A 66 -0.47 -2.34 -7.14
CA ILE A 66 0.01 -2.64 -8.49
C ILE A 66 1.45 -3.17 -8.54
N GLY A 67 2.11 -3.32 -7.38
CA GLY A 67 3.46 -3.90 -7.27
C GLY A 67 4.46 -3.01 -6.54
N TYR A 68 5.74 -3.33 -6.66
CA TYR A 68 6.82 -2.62 -5.96
C TYR A 68 8.05 -2.41 -6.84
N GLU A 69 8.90 -1.47 -6.45
CA GLU A 69 10.24 -1.23 -6.99
C GLU A 69 11.27 -1.18 -5.85
N LYS A 70 12.51 -1.56 -6.14
CA LYS A 70 13.65 -1.56 -5.21
C LYS A 70 14.73 -0.59 -5.69
#